data_AF-A0A1V5GN90-F1
#
_entry.id   AF-A0A1V5GN90-F1
#
_cell.length_a   1.000
_cell.length_b   1.000
_cell.length_c   1.000
_cell.angle_alpha   90.00
_cell.angle_beta   90.00
_cell.angle_gamma   90.00
#
_symmetry.space_group_name_H-M   'P 1'
#
loop_
_entity.id
_entity.type
_entity.pdbx_description
1 polymer ?
#
loop_
_entity_poly.entity_id
_entity_poly.type
_entity_poly.pdbx_seq_one_letter_code
_entity_poly.pdbx_strand_id
1 'polypeptide(L)' 'MEKFVPYEKLSKKEQKKIDAEKRRDWNGIDPATKVVDKDKKAYKRKPKHPNKDYDE' A
#
# COMPACT_ATOMS: atom_id res chain seq x y z
N MET A 1 30.04 -15.63 -9.74
CA MET A 1 28.95 -14.84 -9.13
C MET A 1 29.10 -13.42 -9.61
N GLU A 2 28.04 -12.83 -10.16
CA GLU A 2 28.04 -11.39 -10.37
C GLU A 2 28.16 -10.69 -9.00
N LYS A 3 28.96 -9.63 -8.95
CA LYS A 3 29.14 -8.86 -7.73
C LYS A 3 27.81 -8.17 -7.41
N PHE A 4 27.35 -8.29 -6.17
CA PHE A 4 26.16 -7.58 -5.74
C PHE A 4 26.40 -6.07 -5.84
N VAL A 5 25.58 -5.39 -6.63
CA VAL A 5 25.58 -3.93 -6.74
C VAL A 5 24.31 -3.40 -6.07
N PRO A 6 24.42 -2.51 -5.08
CA PRO A 6 23.26 -1.87 -4.47
C PRO A 6 22.44 -1.07 -5.49
N TYR A 7 21.11 -1.04 -5.33
CA TYR A 7 20.19 -0.36 -6.25
C TYR A 7 20.58 1.10 -6.55
N GLU A 8 21.01 1.82 -5.51
CA GLU A 8 21.43 3.23 -5.61
C GLU A 8 22.65 3.46 -6.51
N LYS A 9 23.45 2.41 -6.73
CA LYS A 9 24.67 2.45 -7.53
C LYS A 9 24.47 1.93 -8.95
N LEU A 10 23.27 1.45 -9.29
CA LEU A 10 22.93 1.01 -10.63
C LEU A 10 22.79 2.20 -11.60
N SER A 11 22.95 1.92 -12.89
CA SER A 11 22.63 2.91 -13.91
C SER A 11 21.12 3.24 -13.88
N LYS A 12 20.74 4.45 -14.29
CA LYS A 12 19.33 4.85 -14.41
C LYS A 12 18.50 3.89 -15.27
N LYS A 13 19.14 3.24 -16.27
CA LYS A 13 18.51 2.28 -17.17
C LYS A 13 18.15 0.98 -16.45
N GLU A 14 19.07 0.44 -15.64
CA GLU A 14 18.85 -0.78 -14.86
C GLU A 14 17.85 -0.56 -13.73
N GLN A 15 17.95 0.58 -13.02
CA GLN A 15 16.95 0.98 -12.03
C GLN A 15 15.53 0.97 -12.62
N LYS A 16 15.35 1.59 -13.80
CA LYS A 16 14.07 1.61 -14.52
C LYS A 16 13.57 0.21 -14.87
N LYS A 17 14.46 -0.71 -15.25
CA LYS A 17 14.12 -2.10 -15.57
C LYS A 17 13.61 -2.83 -14.32
N ILE A 18 14.35 -2.75 -13.22
CA ILE A 18 13.98 -3.35 -11.93
C ILE A 18 12.65 -2.79 -11.43
N ASP A 19 12.47 -1.46 -11.50
CA ASP A 19 11.21 -0.85 -11.08
C ASP A 19 10.03 -1.26 -11.96
N ALA A 20 10.22 -1.41 -13.27
CA ALA A 20 9.17 -1.86 -14.16
C ALA A 20 8.77 -3.32 -13.88
N GLU A 21 9.72 -4.16 -13.48
CA GLU A 21 9.46 -5.51 -13.00
C GLU A 21 8.65 -5.49 -11.69
N LYS A 22 9.07 -4.66 -10.72
CA LYS A 22 8.40 -4.51 -9.41
C LYS A 22 7.03 -3.82 -9.43
N ARG A 23 6.73 -3.00 -10.45
CA ARG A 23 5.45 -2.26 -10.55
C ARG A 23 4.28 -3.09 -11.07
N ARG A 24 4.54 -4.27 -11.63
CA ARG A 24 3.52 -5.06 -12.32
C ARG A 24 2.46 -5.61 -11.37
N ASP A 25 2.82 -5.84 -10.12
CA ASP A 25 1.94 -6.38 -9.11
C ASP A 25 1.73 -5.36 -7.99
N TRP A 26 0.59 -5.46 -7.33
CA TRP A 26 0.30 -4.72 -6.11
C TRP A 26 0.88 -5.43 -4.88
N ASN A 27 1.99 -6.18 -5.04
CA ASN A 27 2.66 -6.94 -4.00
C ASN A 27 1.68 -7.89 -3.26
N GLY A 28 0.84 -8.62 -4.00
CA GLY A 28 -0.16 -9.54 -3.46
C GLY A 28 -1.44 -8.91 -2.93
N ILE A 29 -1.62 -7.58 -3.06
CA ILE A 29 -2.83 -6.88 -2.66
C ILE A 29 -3.74 -6.73 -3.88
N ASP A 30 -4.92 -7.34 -3.87
CA ASP A 30 -5.93 -7.04 -4.89
C ASP A 30 -6.67 -5.75 -4.49
N PRO A 31 -6.52 -4.64 -5.26
CA PRO A 31 -7.20 -3.39 -4.96
C PRO A 31 -8.73 -3.49 -5.10
N ALA A 32 -9.24 -4.44 -5.90
CA ALA A 32 -10.67 -4.67 -6.07
C ALA A 32 -11.27 -5.35 -4.83
N THR A 33 -10.49 -6.19 -4.12
CA THR A 33 -10.92 -6.89 -2.90
C THR A 33 -10.61 -6.12 -1.62
N LYS A 34 -10.24 -4.84 -1.67
CA LYS A 34 -10.35 -3.98 -0.47
C LYS A 34 -11.81 -3.92 -0.05
N VAL A 35 -12.19 -4.84 0.83
CA VAL A 35 -13.48 -4.85 1.52
C VAL A 35 -13.50 -3.61 2.40
N VAL A 36 -14.20 -2.58 1.94
CA VAL A 36 -14.55 -1.46 2.81
C VAL A 36 -15.51 -1.98 3.88
N ASP A 37 -15.22 -1.71 5.15
CA ASP A 37 -16.04 -2.21 6.27
C ASP A 37 -17.49 -1.72 6.26
N LYS A 38 -17.83 -0.68 5.47
CA LYS A 38 -19.23 -0.29 5.19
C LYS A 38 -19.32 0.18 3.73
N ASP A 39 -20.51 0.62 3.30
CA ASP A 39 -20.78 1.09 1.94
C ASP A 39 -19.74 2.07 1.39
N LYS A 40 -19.26 1.82 0.16
CA LYS A 40 -18.29 2.67 -0.56
C LYS A 40 -18.76 4.12 -0.73
N LYS A 41 -20.07 4.36 -0.70
CA LYS A 41 -20.71 5.68 -0.89
C LYS A 41 -21.14 6.34 0.42
N ALA A 42 -21.16 5.62 1.54
CA ALA A 42 -21.61 6.19 2.80
C ALA A 42 -20.47 6.96 3.45
N TYR A 43 -20.69 8.26 3.67
CA TYR A 43 -19.74 9.09 4.40
C TYR A 43 -19.72 8.66 5.88
N LYS A 44 -18.56 8.20 6.37
CA LYS A 44 -18.34 7.96 7.80
C LYS A 44 -17.53 9.10 8.39
N ARG A 45 -18.08 9.80 9.37
CA ARG A 45 -17.28 10.65 10.26
C ARG A 45 -16.58 9.74 11.25
N LYS A 46 -15.24 9.75 11.26
CA LYS A 46 -14.51 9.18 12.39
C LYS A 46 -14.74 10.12 13.58
N PRO A 47 -15.33 9.64 14.69
CA PRO A 47 -15.49 10.48 15.86
C PRO A 47 -14.09 10.87 16.36
N LYS A 48 -13.90 12.17 16.66
CA LYS A 48 -12.61 12.71 17.12
C LYS A 48 -12.20 12.15 18.48
N HIS A 49 -13.18 11.72 19.27
CA HIS A 49 -13.01 11.18 20.60
C HIS A 49 -13.76 9.84 20.67
N PRO A 50 -13.24 8.82 21.38
CA PRO A 50 -14.01 7.63 21.68
C PRO A 50 -15.26 8.04 22.46
N ASN A 51 -16.42 7.46 22.13
CA ASN A 51 -17.59 7.59 22.98
C ASN A 51 -17.22 6.97 24.33
N LYS A 52 -17.26 7.77 25.40
CA LYS A 52 -17.23 7.21 26.76
C LYS A 52 -18.63 6.65 27.00
N ASP A 53 -18.75 5.35 26.91
CA ASP A 53 -19.90 4.66 27.48
C ASP A 53 -19.76 4.84 28.99
N TYR A 54 -20.60 5.70 29.57
CA TYR A 54 -20.82 5.69 31.01
C TYR A 54 -21.76 4.51 31.24
N ASP A 55 -21.24 3.41 31.79
CA ASP A 55 -22.10 2.32 32.26
C ASP A 55 -22.99 2.86 33.40
N GLU A 56 -24.32 2.79 33.16
CA GLU A 56 -25.49 3.08 34.03
C GLU A 56 -25.71 4.50 34.60
#